data_AF-A0A9X4AA83-F1
#
_entry.id   AF-A0A9X4AA83-F1
#
_cell.length_a   1.000
_cell.length_b   1.000
_cell.length_c   1.000
_cell.angle_alpha   90.00
_cell.angle_beta   90.00
_cell.angle_gamma   90.00
#
_symmetry.space_group_name_H-M   'P 1'
#
loop_
_entity.id
_entity.type
_entity.pdbx_description
1 polymer ?
#
loop_
_entity_poly.entity_id
_entity_poly.type
_entity_poly.pdbx_seq_one_letter_code
_entity_poly.pdbx_strand_id
1 'polypeptide(L)'
;MHDDYSKEYITNLIDRLNQQIEDTSTVRILTTYLDFTEQEAKDALANAKFPEPYACDDNIGSVLLDAEDSGDKQDVFDVLDTDYSIYKIVMSK
;
A
#
# COMPACT_ATOMS: atom_id res chain seq x y z
N MET A 1 8.56 -3.35 7.72
CA MET A 1 8.73 -2.36 8.81
C MET A 1 8.52 -1.00 8.17
N HIS A 2 7.70 -0.11 8.73
CA HIS A 2 7.34 1.18 8.09
C HIS A 2 8.56 2.05 7.70
N ASP A 3 9.72 1.82 8.31
CA ASP A 3 10.98 2.55 8.06
C ASP A 3 11.63 2.25 6.71
N ASP A 4 11.29 1.14 6.05
CA ASP A 4 11.88 0.76 4.75
C ASP A 4 11.28 1.54 3.57
N TYR A 5 10.14 2.20 3.80
CA TYR A 5 9.36 2.90 2.78
C TYR A 5 9.29 4.41 3.05
N SER A 6 9.32 5.23 2.00
CA SER A 6 9.16 6.68 2.18
C SER A 6 7.72 7.04 2.58
N LYS A 7 7.54 8.07 3.41
CA LYS A 7 6.21 8.57 3.80
C LYS A 7 5.34 8.95 2.60
N GLU A 8 5.96 9.45 1.55
CA GLU A 8 5.29 9.83 0.30
C GLU A 8 4.75 8.59 -0.43
N TYR A 9 5.56 7.53 -0.53
CA TYR A 9 5.12 6.26 -1.07
C TYR A 9 3.97 5.67 -0.27
N ILE A 10 4.06 5.66 1.06
CA ILE A 10 2.99 5.13 1.92
C ILE A 10 1.69 5.93 1.73
N THR A 11 1.77 7.26 1.63
CA THR A 11 0.60 8.09 1.33
C THR A 11 -0.02 7.69 -0.02
N ASN A 12 0.79 7.57 -1.06
CA ASN A 12 0.31 7.21 -2.40
C ASN A 12 -0.25 5.78 -2.46
N LEU A 13 0.37 4.83 -1.76
CA LEU A 13 -0.12 3.47 -1.60
C LEU A 13 -1.52 3.49 -0.96
N ILE A 14 -1.73 4.24 0.12
CA ILE A 14 -3.02 4.35 0.79
C ILE A 14 -4.09 4.94 -0.16
N ASP A 15 -3.75 6.00 -0.90
CA ASP A 15 -4.65 6.59 -1.90
C ASP A 15 -5.07 5.58 -2.98
N ARG A 16 -4.13 4.74 -3.45
CA ARG A 16 -4.41 3.68 -4.42
C ARG A 16 -5.27 2.56 -3.83
N LEU A 17 -4.93 2.06 -2.64
CA LEU A 17 -5.69 0.99 -1.97
C LEU A 17 -7.12 1.40 -1.69
N ASN A 18 -7.33 2.65 -1.23
CA ASN A 18 -8.66 3.23 -1.00
C ASN A 18 -9.57 3.21 -2.24
N GLN A 19 -9.00 3.18 -3.46
CA GLN A 19 -9.77 3.10 -4.70
C GLN A 19 -9.94 1.69 -5.25
N GLN A 20 -9.06 0.77 -4.86
CA GLN A 20 -8.95 -0.55 -5.48
C GLN A 20 -9.57 -1.67 -4.65
N ILE A 21 -9.56 -1.55 -3.32
CA ILE A 21 -10.00 -2.61 -2.41
C ILE A 21 -10.81 -2.04 -1.24
N GLU A 22 -11.54 -2.91 -0.54
CA GLU A 22 -12.37 -2.51 0.60
C GLU A 22 -11.54 -1.92 1.75
N ASP A 23 -12.06 -0.90 2.43
CA ASP A 23 -11.44 -0.29 3.63
C ASP A 23 -11.01 -1.33 4.67
N THR A 24 -11.84 -2.36 4.88
CA THR A 24 -11.56 -3.47 5.81
C THR A 24 -10.27 -4.21 5.44
N SER A 25 -10.05 -4.42 4.15
CA SER A 25 -8.85 -5.08 3.62
C SER A 25 -7.65 -4.13 3.64
N THR A 26 -7.85 -2.85 3.30
CA THR A 26 -6.78 -1.84 3.40
C THR A 26 -6.28 -1.70 4.85
N VAL A 27 -7.19 -1.56 5.83
CA VAL A 27 -6.82 -1.50 7.25
C VAL A 27 -6.05 -2.74 7.68
N ARG A 28 -6.47 -3.93 7.24
CA ARG A 28 -5.78 -5.19 7.54
C ARG A 28 -4.35 -5.18 7.00
N ILE A 29 -4.17 -4.77 5.75
CA ILE A 29 -2.84 -4.68 5.12
C ILE A 29 -1.94 -3.69 5.88
N LEU A 30 -2.44 -2.47 6.14
CA LEU A 30 -1.68 -1.42 6.82
C LEU A 30 -1.22 -1.85 8.22
N THR A 31 -2.13 -2.47 8.98
CA THR A 31 -1.86 -2.88 10.37
C THR A 31 -1.00 -4.15 10.46
N THR A 32 -1.07 -5.05 9.47
CA THR A 32 -0.36 -6.33 9.50
C THR A 32 1.06 -6.23 8.93
N TYR A 33 1.26 -5.39 7.91
CA TYR A 33 2.51 -5.37 7.13
C TYR A 33 3.26 -4.05 7.20
N LEU A 34 2.59 -2.95 7.58
CA LEU A 34 3.16 -1.60 7.55
C LEU A 34 3.18 -0.91 8.91
N ASP A 35 3.03 -1.68 10.00
CA ASP A 35 3.14 -1.22 11.40
C ASP A 35 2.18 -0.07 11.80
N PHE A 36 1.08 0.12 11.06
CA PHE A 36 0.04 1.05 11.49
C PHE A 36 -0.71 0.49 12.71
N THR A 37 -1.08 1.36 13.64
CA THR A 37 -2.21 1.06 14.53
C THR A 37 -3.52 1.11 13.74
N GLU A 38 -4.55 0.41 14.23
CA GLU A 38 -5.87 0.44 13.59
C GLU A 38 -6.44 1.86 13.47
N GLN A 39 -6.18 2.71 14.47
CA GLN A 39 -6.61 4.11 14.47
C GLN A 39 -5.86 4.92 13.40
N GLU A 40 -4.53 4.77 13.30
CA GLU A 40 -3.74 5.43 12.26
C GLU A 40 -4.16 5.00 10.86
N ALA A 41 -4.45 3.71 10.65
CA ALA A 41 -4.92 3.20 9.37
C ALA A 41 -6.27 3.81 8.96
N LYS A 42 -7.22 3.88 9.90
CA LYS A 42 -8.53 4.50 9.69
C LYS A 42 -8.43 6.00 9.41
N ASP A 43 -7.59 6.71 10.17
CA ASP A 43 -7.37 8.14 9.98
C ASP A 43 -6.69 8.43 8.64
N ALA A 44 -5.74 7.58 8.22
CA ALA A 44 -5.10 7.72 6.91
C ALA A 44 -6.10 7.50 5.77
N LEU A 45 -6.95 6.46 5.85
CA LEU A 45 -8.02 6.21 4.87
C LEU A 45 -9.03 7.35 4.79
N ALA A 46 -9.46 7.90 5.94
CA ALA A 46 -10.40 9.02 5.97
C ALA A 46 -9.85 10.30 5.29
N ASN A 47 -8.52 10.42 5.21
CA ASN A 47 -7.82 11.53 4.56
C ASN A 47 -7.26 11.15 3.18
N ALA A 48 -7.50 9.94 2.70
CA ALA A 48 -7.02 9.47 1.40
C ALA A 48 -7.57 10.34 0.27
N LYS A 49 -6.70 10.66 -0.69
CA LYS A 49 -7.01 11.48 -1.84
C LYS A 49 -7.15 10.62 -3.09
N PHE A 50 -7.45 11.26 -4.21
CA PHE A 50 -7.27 10.62 -5.51
C PHE A 50 -5.77 10.36 -5.72
N PRO A 51 -5.38 9.13 -6.09
CA PRO A 51 -3.99 8.79 -6.31
C PRO A 51 -3.43 9.64 -7.45
N GLU A 52 -2.15 9.99 -7.35
CA GLU A 52 -1.50 10.73 -8.42
C GLU A 52 -1.52 9.91 -9.72
N PRO A 53 -1.98 10.49 -10.85
CA PRO A 53 -1.99 9.81 -12.13
C PRO A 53 -0.59 9.30 -12.47
N TYR A 54 -0.49 8.03 -12.88
CA TYR A 54 0.75 7.40 -13.36
C TYR A 54 1.84 7.15 -12.31
N ALA A 55 1.56 7.23 -11.00
CA ALA A 55 2.58 7.04 -9.98
C ALA A 55 3.15 5.59 -9.94
N CYS A 56 2.33 4.57 -10.21
CA CYS A 56 2.70 3.15 -10.12
C CYS A 56 1.61 2.23 -10.71
N ASP A 57 1.79 0.90 -10.65
CA ASP A 57 0.81 -0.09 -11.15
C ASP A 57 -0.57 0.14 -10.52
N ASP A 58 -1.59 0.23 -11.39
CA ASP A 58 -2.98 0.53 -11.02
C ASP A 58 -3.72 -0.67 -10.39
N ASN A 59 -3.07 -1.83 -10.22
CA ASN A 59 -3.70 -3.04 -9.66
C ASN A 59 -3.07 -3.55 -8.35
N ILE A 60 -2.22 -2.76 -7.68
CA ILE A 60 -1.50 -3.18 -6.46
C ILE A 60 -2.43 -3.77 -5.38
N GLY A 61 -3.65 -3.26 -5.25
CA GLY A 61 -4.63 -3.75 -4.29
C GLY A 61 -5.03 -5.21 -4.53
N SER A 62 -5.30 -5.60 -5.78
CA SER A 62 -5.63 -7.00 -6.10
C SER A 62 -4.44 -7.93 -5.87
N VAL A 63 -3.23 -7.48 -6.23
CA VAL A 63 -2.01 -8.28 -6.09
C VAL A 63 -1.68 -8.50 -4.60
N LEU A 64 -1.90 -7.49 -3.76
CA LEU A 64 -1.72 -7.63 -2.31
C LEU A 64 -2.74 -8.60 -1.68
N LEU A 65 -3.98 -8.61 -2.18
CA LEU A 65 -4.98 -9.58 -1.71
C LEU A 65 -4.60 -11.01 -2.13
N ASP A 66 -4.19 -11.22 -3.38
CA ASP A 66 -3.73 -12.53 -3.86
C ASP A 66 -2.49 -13.01 -3.08
N ALA A 67 -1.56 -12.11 -2.78
CA ALA A 67 -0.39 -12.40 -1.97
C ALA A 67 -0.76 -12.70 -0.51
N GLU A 68 -1.73 -12.00 0.07
CA GLU A 68 -2.22 -12.28 1.42
C GLU A 68 -2.92 -13.66 1.50
N ASP A 69 -3.66 -14.04 0.46
CA ASP A 69 -4.35 -15.33 0.36
C ASP A 69 -3.38 -16.53 0.25
N SER A 70 -2.12 -16.29 -0.13
CA SER A 70 -1.06 -17.32 -0.09
C SER A 70 -0.78 -17.82 1.33
N GLY A 71 -1.05 -16.99 2.35
CA GLY A 71 -0.69 -17.22 3.75
C GLY A 71 0.80 -17.00 4.06
N ASP A 72 1.65 -16.72 3.07
CA ASP A 72 3.05 -16.34 3.29
C ASP A 72 3.17 -14.81 3.36
N LYS A 73 3.69 -14.33 4.49
CA LYS A 73 3.93 -12.89 4.66
C LYS A 73 5.01 -12.37 3.72
N GLN A 74 5.94 -13.22 3.29
CA GLN A 74 7.01 -12.82 2.38
C GLN A 74 6.45 -12.42 1.01
N ASP A 75 5.40 -13.08 0.53
CA ASP A 75 4.76 -12.75 -0.75
C ASP A 75 4.19 -11.32 -0.72
N VAL A 76 3.60 -10.91 0.41
CA VAL A 76 3.09 -9.53 0.58
C VAL A 76 4.23 -8.52 0.59
N PHE A 77 5.34 -8.83 1.27
CA PHE A 77 6.51 -7.95 1.26
C PHE A 77 7.17 -7.85 -0.12
N ASP A 78 7.26 -8.95 -0.87
CA ASP A 78 7.82 -8.94 -2.22
C ASP A 78 7.00 -8.05 -3.17
N VAL A 79 5.67 -8.04 -3.01
CA VAL A 79 4.76 -7.15 -3.74
C VAL A 79 5.00 -5.68 -3.34
N LEU A 80 5.07 -5.37 -2.05
CA LEU A 80 5.33 -4.02 -1.55
C LEU A 80 6.72 -3.50 -1.98
N ASP A 81 7.75 -4.35 -1.98
CA ASP A 81 9.11 -4.00 -2.36
C ASP A 81 9.24 -3.76 -3.87
N THR A 82 8.53 -4.56 -4.66
CA THR A 82 8.46 -4.39 -6.11
C THR A 82 7.76 -3.08 -6.46
N ASP A 83 6.60 -2.81 -5.86
CA ASP A 83 5.85 -1.56 -6.08
C ASP A 83 6.64 -0.34 -5.62
N TYR A 84 7.31 -0.40 -4.46
CA TYR A 84 8.18 0.68 -4.00
C TYR A 84 9.38 0.92 -4.93
N SER A 85 9.95 -0.14 -5.48
CA SER A 85 11.05 -0.03 -6.45
C SER A 85 10.59 0.65 -7.74
N ILE A 86 9.38 0.34 -8.22
CA ILE A 86 8.76 1.02 -9.37
C ILE A 86 8.46 2.48 -9.03
N TYR A 87 7.85 2.75 -7.87
CA TYR A 87 7.56 4.11 -7.39
C TYR A 87 8.81 4.99 -7.42
N LYS A 88 9.93 4.48 -6.88
CA LYS A 88 11.21 5.20 -6.93
C LYS A 88 11.65 5.52 -8.35
N ILE A 89 11.49 4.61 -9.32
CA ILE A 89 11.86 4.84 -10.72
C ILE A 89 10.96 5.92 -11.35
N VAL A 90 9.67 5.87 -11.10
CA VAL A 90 8.68 6.78 -11.68
C VAL A 90 8.82 8.19 -11.11
N MET A 91 8.96 8.30 -9.79
CA MET A 91 8.98 9.57 -9.06
C MET A 91 10.36 10.20 -8.94
N SER A 92 11.46 9.51 -9.29
CA SER A 92 12.82 10.10 -9.35
C SER A 92 13.06 10.96 -10.59
N LYS A 93 12.04 11.64 -11.11
CA LYS A 93 12.17 12.60 -12.23
C LYS A 93 12.15 14.04 -11.76
#